data_AF-A0A3C0A7L9-F1
#
_entry.id   AF-A0A3C0A7L9-F1
#
_cell.length_a   1.000
_cell.length_b   1.000
_cell.length_c   1.000
_cell.angle_alpha   90.00
_cell.angle_beta   90.00
_cell.angle_gamma   90.00
#
_symmetry.space_group_name_H-M   'P 1'
#
loop_
_entity.id
_entity.type
_entity.pdbx_description
1 polymer ?
#
loop_
_entity_poly.entity_id
_entity_poly.type
_entity_poly.pdbx_seq_one_letter_code
_entity_poly.pdbx_strand_id
1 'polypeptide(L)'
;MFIPQELDQILSHGLTEKEIKKQLQIFRDGAPFTHIIGHAGIDNGVQVYDVATQKQLAGYYDAQKEQKDIVKFVPASGAATRMFKFLHTFLDNYDPDQEKLTPYLKSNPLDSLKTFIDNIKYFPFTSLVQKEIRSHRPEYKKSKKGYRINSF
;
A
#
# COMPACT_ATOMS: atom_id res chain seq x y z
N MET A 1 -14.08 28.37 5.95
CA MET A 1 -15.46 28.20 6.44
C MET A 1 -16.13 27.28 5.45
N PHE A 2 -16.80 26.23 5.90
CA PHE A 2 -17.46 25.30 4.98
C PHE A 2 -18.67 25.96 4.34
N ILE A 3 -18.95 25.65 3.07
CA ILE A 3 -20.18 26.09 2.41
C ILE A 3 -21.36 25.21 2.86
N PRO A 4 -22.62 25.67 2.73
CA PRO A 4 -23.78 24.93 3.23
C PRO A 4 -23.86 23.47 2.74
N GLN A 5 -23.56 23.22 1.46
CA GLN A 5 -23.58 21.85 0.92
C GLN A 5 -22.55 20.93 1.59
N GLU A 6 -21.38 21.45 1.95
CA GLU A 6 -20.35 20.68 2.67
C GLU A 6 -20.81 20.37 4.10
N LEU A 7 -21.50 21.32 4.75
CA LEU A 7 -22.01 21.12 6.10
C LEU A 7 -23.11 20.04 6.13
N ASP A 8 -24.03 20.06 5.16
CA ASP A 8 -25.06 19.04 5.02
C ASP A 8 -24.44 17.65 4.79
N GLN A 9 -23.39 17.58 3.96
CA GLN A 9 -22.66 16.34 3.72
C GLN A 9 -21.99 15.83 5.01
N ILE A 10 -21.28 16.69 5.73
CA ILE A 10 -20.61 16.36 7.00
C ILE A 10 -21.63 15.79 8.01
N LEU A 11 -22.79 16.44 8.15
CA LEU A 11 -23.85 16.00 9.06
C LEU A 11 -24.47 14.67 8.61
N SER A 12 -24.69 14.46 7.32
CA SER A 12 -25.23 13.20 6.79
C SER A 12 -24.30 11.99 7.01
N HIS A 13 -22.99 12.23 7.12
CA HIS A 13 -22.00 11.22 7.50
C HIS A 13 -21.88 11.03 9.01
N GLY A 14 -22.71 11.70 9.82
CA GLY A 14 -22.69 11.60 11.28
C GLY A 14 -21.50 12.30 11.92
N LEU A 15 -20.91 13.28 11.24
CA LEU A 15 -19.75 14.05 11.71
C LEU A 15 -20.17 15.49 12.04
N THR A 16 -19.37 16.15 12.87
CA THR A 16 -19.52 17.58 13.21
C THR A 16 -18.45 18.42 12.51
N GLU A 17 -18.74 19.71 12.30
CA GLU A 17 -17.77 20.67 11.76
C GLU A 17 -16.46 20.67 12.57
N LYS A 18 -16.57 20.53 13.89
CA LYS A 18 -15.43 20.49 14.80
C LYS A 18 -14.54 19.27 14.56
N GLU A 19 -15.13 18.10 14.34
CA GLU A 19 -14.39 16.87 14.05
C GLU A 19 -13.66 16.95 12.72
N ILE A 20 -14.31 17.47 11.67
CA ILE A 20 -13.67 17.68 10.37
C ILE A 20 -12.53 18.70 10.48
N LYS A 21 -12.73 19.83 11.17
CA LYS A 21 -11.64 20.80 11.41
C LYS A 21 -10.45 20.15 12.11
N LYS A 22 -10.68 19.29 13.11
CA LYS A 22 -9.63 18.52 13.78
C LYS A 22 -8.91 17.56 12.83
N GLN A 23 -9.64 16.83 11.99
CA GLN A 23 -9.06 15.94 10.98
C GLN A 23 -8.21 16.70 9.96
N LEU A 24 -8.71 17.84 9.46
CA LEU A 24 -7.97 18.72 8.55
C LEU A 24 -6.69 19.26 9.19
N GLN A 25 -6.74 19.59 10.48
CA GLN A 25 -5.55 20.00 11.22
C GLN A 25 -4.50 18.87 11.28
N ILE A 26 -4.93 17.62 11.52
CA ILE A 26 -4.04 16.45 11.47
C ILE A 26 -3.41 16.26 10.08
N PHE A 27 -4.15 16.52 9.00
CA PHE A 27 -3.58 16.43 7.64
C PHE A 27 -2.53 17.52 7.38
N ARG A 28 -2.71 18.72 7.95
CA ARG A 28 -1.76 19.84 7.80
C ARG A 28 -0.51 19.64 8.64
N ASP A 29 -0.68 19.30 9.91
CA ASP A 29 0.41 19.23 10.88
C ASP A 29 1.14 17.88 10.83
N GLY A 30 0.53 16.89 10.18
CA GLY A 30 0.94 15.49 10.23
C GLY A 30 0.29 14.75 11.40
N ALA A 31 0.11 13.43 11.23
CA ALA A 31 -0.38 12.60 12.31
C ALA A 31 0.64 12.57 13.46
N PRO A 32 0.22 12.79 14.72
CA PRO A 32 1.13 12.72 15.84
C PRO A 32 1.70 11.31 15.95
N PHE A 33 2.97 11.21 16.36
CA PHE A 33 3.58 9.91 16.63
C PHE A 33 2.81 9.19 17.75
N THR A 34 2.43 7.94 17.50
CA THR A 34 1.81 7.11 18.53
C THR A 34 2.87 6.69 19.53
N HIS A 35 2.58 6.89 20.83
CA HIS A 35 3.43 6.35 21.88
C HIS A 35 3.15 4.85 22.02
N ILE A 36 4.17 4.02 21.76
CA ILE A 36 4.06 2.57 21.86
C ILE A 36 4.10 2.20 23.34
N ILE A 37 2.95 1.84 23.90
CA ILE A 37 2.81 1.45 25.32
C ILE A 37 3.07 -0.03 25.59
N GLY A 38 3.14 -0.85 24.54
CA GLY A 38 3.39 -2.29 24.64
C GLY A 38 3.10 -3.03 23.33
N HIS A 39 3.47 -4.31 23.26
CA HIS A 39 3.16 -5.16 22.11
C HIS A 39 1.75 -5.75 22.23
N ALA A 40 1.05 -5.95 21.12
CA ALA A 40 -0.16 -6.77 21.14
C ALA A 40 0.22 -8.22 21.50
N GLY A 41 -0.48 -8.82 22.45
CA GLY A 41 -0.19 -10.16 22.95
C GLY A 41 -1.41 -10.80 23.59
N ILE A 42 -1.27 -12.07 24.00
CA ILE A 42 -2.28 -12.75 24.82
C ILE A 42 -2.49 -11.88 26.07
N ASP A 43 -3.74 -11.58 26.40
CA ASP A 43 -4.15 -10.68 27.49
C ASP A 43 -3.75 -9.20 27.30
N ASN A 44 -3.17 -8.84 26.15
CA ASN A 44 -2.89 -7.46 25.73
C ASN A 44 -3.42 -7.21 24.31
N GLY A 45 -4.74 -7.28 24.17
CA GLY A 45 -5.45 -7.00 22.91
C GLY A 45 -5.60 -8.20 21.96
N VAL A 46 -4.95 -9.34 22.23
CA VAL A 46 -5.18 -10.60 21.50
C VAL A 46 -5.96 -11.57 22.39
N GLN A 47 -7.16 -11.95 21.94
CA GLN A 47 -7.96 -12.99 22.59
C GLN A 47 -7.64 -14.36 21.98
N VAL A 48 -7.47 -15.36 22.84
CA VAL A 48 -7.26 -16.76 22.44
C VAL A 48 -8.44 -17.58 22.91
N TYR A 49 -9.09 -18.26 21.97
CA TYR A 49 -10.25 -19.11 22.22
C TYR A 49 -9.85 -20.58 22.29
N ASP A 50 -10.51 -21.35 23.15
CA ASP A 50 -10.34 -22.79 23.20
C ASP A 50 -10.93 -23.49 21.95
N VAL A 51 -10.61 -24.77 21.78
CA VAL A 51 -11.03 -25.55 20.61
C VAL A 51 -12.55 -25.64 20.49
N ALA A 52 -13.28 -25.70 21.61
CA ALA A 52 -14.73 -25.78 21.61
C ALA A 52 -15.36 -24.49 21.08
N THR A 53 -14.88 -23.35 21.57
CA THR A 53 -15.32 -22.01 21.17
C THR A 53 -14.96 -21.72 19.72
N GLN A 54 -13.76 -22.12 19.27
CA GLN A 54 -13.37 -22.01 17.86
C GLN A 54 -14.35 -22.76 16.94
N LYS A 55 -14.73 -24.01 17.31
CA LYS A 55 -15.72 -24.79 16.55
C LYS A 55 -17.10 -24.13 16.55
N GLN A 56 -17.52 -23.58 17.68
CA GLN A 56 -18.79 -22.86 17.80
C GLN A 56 -18.82 -21.63 16.89
N LEU A 57 -17.76 -20.82 16.88
CA LEU A 57 -17.66 -19.61 16.05
C LEU A 57 -17.62 -19.94 14.55
N ALA A 58 -16.89 -21.00 14.18
CA ALA A 58 -16.87 -21.49 12.80
C ALA A 58 -18.26 -21.97 12.36
N GLY A 59 -18.95 -22.75 13.21
CA GLY A 59 -20.32 -23.21 12.94
C GLY A 59 -21.32 -22.06 12.83
N TYR A 60 -21.18 -21.01 13.65
CA TYR A 60 -21.98 -19.79 13.54
C TYR A 60 -21.79 -19.12 12.17
N TYR A 61 -20.54 -18.95 11.72
CA TYR A 61 -20.26 -18.41 10.39
C TYR A 61 -20.91 -19.24 9.29
N ASP A 62 -20.72 -20.57 9.31
CA ASP A 62 -21.27 -21.47 8.30
C ASP A 62 -22.80 -21.45 8.24
N ALA A 63 -23.47 -21.32 9.39
CA ALA A 63 -24.93 -21.25 9.45
C ALA A 63 -25.49 -19.92 8.92
N GLN A 64 -24.70 -18.83 8.98
CA GLN A 64 -25.17 -17.49 8.62
C GLN A 64 -24.73 -17.05 7.22
N LYS A 65 -23.69 -17.67 6.64
CA LYS A 65 -23.05 -17.19 5.40
C LYS A 65 -23.99 -17.11 4.20
N GLU A 66 -24.95 -18.02 4.06
CA GLU A 66 -25.93 -18.03 2.95
C GLU A 66 -26.97 -16.90 3.07
N GLN A 67 -27.13 -16.31 4.26
CA GLN A 67 -28.08 -15.23 4.53
C GLN A 67 -27.41 -13.85 4.52
N LYS A 68 -26.14 -13.78 4.12
CA LYS A 68 -25.31 -12.57 4.18
C LYS A 68 -24.47 -12.43 2.92
N ASP A 69 -24.24 -11.19 2.50
CA ASP A 69 -23.25 -10.91 1.47
C ASP A 69 -21.84 -10.98 2.08
N ILE A 70 -21.07 -11.98 1.67
CA ILE A 70 -19.69 -12.16 2.12
C ILE A 70 -18.78 -11.25 1.31
N VAL A 71 -18.34 -10.15 1.92
CA VAL A 71 -17.42 -9.22 1.29
C VAL A 71 -15.99 -9.56 1.69
N LYS A 72 -15.12 -9.76 0.70
CA LYS A 72 -13.67 -9.77 0.92
C LYS A 72 -13.20 -8.33 1.14
N PHE A 73 -13.17 -7.90 2.40
CA PHE A 73 -12.61 -6.61 2.75
C PHE A 73 -11.08 -6.70 2.77
N VAL A 74 -10.45 -6.31 1.67
CA VAL A 74 -9.02 -6.02 1.65
C VAL A 74 -8.87 -4.55 2.06
N PRO A 75 -8.44 -4.24 3.30
CA PRO A 75 -8.23 -2.86 3.68
C PRO A 75 -7.22 -2.25 2.71
N ALA A 76 -7.49 -1.02 2.25
CA ALA A 76 -6.51 -0.25 1.48
C ALA A 76 -5.25 -0.11 2.36
N SER A 77 -4.23 -0.92 2.10
CA SER A 77 -3.06 -1.00 2.96
C SER A 77 -2.22 0.26 2.72
N GLY A 78 -2.48 1.31 3.50
CA GLY A 78 -1.65 2.52 3.47
C GLY A 78 -0.16 2.18 3.71
N ALA A 79 0.12 1.11 4.46
CA ALA A 79 1.49 0.61 4.67
C ALA A 79 2.15 0.08 3.38
N ALA A 80 1.47 -0.73 2.57
CA ALA A 80 2.06 -1.26 1.34
C ALA A 80 2.19 -0.17 0.26
N THR A 81 1.21 0.72 0.13
CA THR A 81 1.31 1.87 -0.79
C THR A 81 2.48 2.78 -0.41
N ARG A 82 2.72 3.00 0.89
CA ARG A 82 3.91 3.73 1.37
C ARG A 82 5.20 2.97 1.08
N MET A 83 5.20 1.63 1.21
CA MET A 83 6.35 0.78 0.93
C MET A 83 6.79 0.87 -0.54
N PHE A 84 5.83 0.93 -1.47
CA PHE A 84 6.11 1.03 -2.91
C PHE A 84 6.08 2.45 -3.47
N LYS A 85 5.94 3.48 -2.63
CA LYS A 85 5.85 4.89 -3.08
C LYS A 85 7.04 5.27 -3.97
N PHE A 86 8.25 4.80 -3.65
CA PHE A 86 9.44 5.10 -4.44
C PHE A 86 9.40 4.49 -5.86
N LEU A 87 8.71 3.35 -6.05
CA LEU A 87 8.52 2.75 -7.37
C LEU A 87 7.52 3.57 -8.19
N HIS A 88 6.41 3.99 -7.58
CA HIS A 88 5.45 4.86 -8.25
C HIS A 88 6.09 6.19 -8.64
N THR A 89 6.83 6.83 -7.72
CA THR A 89 7.59 8.05 -8.03
C THR A 89 8.60 7.85 -9.15
N PHE A 90 9.24 6.67 -9.23
CA PHE A 90 10.11 6.34 -10.34
C PHE A 90 9.35 6.23 -11.66
N LEU A 91 8.26 5.46 -11.70
CA LEU A 91 7.45 5.26 -12.92
C LEU A 91 6.83 6.57 -13.43
N ASP A 92 6.43 7.47 -12.53
CA ASP A 92 5.79 8.75 -12.89
C ASP A 92 6.78 9.79 -13.43
N ASN A 93 8.05 9.75 -12.97
CA ASN A 93 9.01 10.83 -13.22
C ASN A 93 10.22 10.41 -14.08
N TYR A 94 10.53 9.12 -14.19
CA TYR A 94 11.67 8.64 -14.96
C TYR A 94 11.27 8.30 -16.40
N ASP A 95 11.88 8.99 -17.37
CA ASP A 95 11.75 8.66 -18.79
C ASP A 95 13.08 8.09 -19.32
N PRO A 96 13.10 6.79 -19.73
CA PRO A 96 14.31 6.15 -20.25
C PRO A 96 14.80 6.70 -21.60
N ASP A 97 13.98 7.47 -22.32
CA ASP A 97 14.34 8.11 -23.58
C ASP A 97 14.97 9.49 -23.36
N GLN A 98 14.59 10.20 -22.29
CA GLN A 98 15.11 11.52 -21.95
C GLN A 98 16.39 11.46 -21.12
N GLU A 99 16.54 10.47 -20.22
CA GLU A 99 17.70 10.39 -19.34
C GLU A 99 18.17 8.98 -18.99
N LYS A 100 19.46 8.86 -18.67
CA LYS A 100 20.06 7.61 -18.22
C LYS A 100 19.72 7.37 -16.75
N LEU A 101 19.48 6.12 -16.38
CA LEU A 101 19.15 5.70 -15.02
C LEU A 101 20.20 6.14 -13.97
N THR A 102 21.49 6.10 -14.29
CA THR A 102 22.54 6.44 -13.33
C THR A 102 22.51 7.92 -12.90
N PRO A 103 22.45 8.91 -13.82
CA PRO A 103 22.14 10.29 -13.49
C PRO A 103 20.87 10.47 -12.65
N TYR A 104 19.75 9.83 -13.04
CA TYR A 104 18.49 9.93 -12.31
C TYR A 104 18.61 9.49 -10.84
N LEU A 105 19.29 8.36 -10.59
CA LEU A 105 19.54 7.85 -9.24
C LEU A 105 20.48 8.73 -8.41
N LYS A 106 21.26 9.63 -9.04
CA LYS A 106 22.11 10.61 -8.34
C LYS A 106 21.36 11.90 -8.02
N SER A 107 20.47 12.35 -8.91
CA SER A 107 19.66 13.56 -8.72
C SER A 107 18.45 13.32 -7.80
N ASN A 108 17.98 12.07 -7.69
CA ASN A 108 16.89 11.68 -6.81
C ASN A 108 17.42 10.74 -5.71
N PRO A 109 17.52 11.19 -4.44
CA PRO A 109 17.97 10.37 -3.31
C PRO A 109 16.86 9.37 -2.89
N LEU A 110 16.49 8.48 -3.79
CA LEU A 110 15.63 7.34 -3.52
C LEU A 110 16.51 6.13 -3.18
N ASP A 111 17.10 6.12 -1.99
CA ASP A 111 17.95 5.00 -1.53
C ASP A 111 17.23 3.65 -1.63
N SER A 112 15.92 3.65 -1.35
CA SER A 112 15.05 2.49 -1.54
C SER A 112 14.96 2.02 -3.00
N LEU A 113 14.94 2.94 -3.96
CA LEU A 113 14.92 2.61 -5.40
C LEU A 113 16.23 1.96 -5.82
N LYS A 114 17.37 2.54 -5.44
CA LYS A 114 18.68 1.96 -5.71
C LYS A 114 18.80 0.56 -5.09
N THR A 115 18.41 0.44 -3.82
CA THR A 115 18.43 -0.85 -3.09
C THR A 115 17.55 -1.89 -3.77
N PHE A 116 16.34 -1.51 -4.20
CA PHE A 116 15.44 -2.39 -4.94
C PHE A 116 16.08 -2.87 -6.25
N ILE A 117 16.58 -1.95 -7.08
CA ILE A 117 17.20 -2.27 -8.38
C ILE A 117 18.40 -3.21 -8.22
N ASP A 118 19.24 -2.98 -7.21
CA ASP A 118 20.44 -3.79 -6.96
C ASP A 118 20.08 -5.21 -6.49
N ASN A 119 18.92 -5.39 -5.87
CA ASN A 119 18.47 -6.66 -5.28
C ASN A 119 17.33 -7.36 -6.04
N ILE A 120 16.81 -6.77 -7.11
CA ILE A 120 15.65 -7.29 -7.86
C ILE A 120 15.85 -8.73 -8.37
N LYS A 121 17.09 -9.13 -8.62
CA LYS A 121 17.46 -10.49 -9.02
C LYS A 121 17.21 -11.56 -7.96
N TYR A 122 17.09 -11.17 -6.69
CA TYR A 122 16.83 -12.07 -5.57
C TYR A 122 15.33 -12.21 -5.26
N PHE A 123 14.48 -11.42 -5.91
CA PHE A 123 13.04 -11.50 -5.70
C PHE A 123 12.48 -12.81 -6.27
N PRO A 124 11.47 -13.41 -5.61
CA PRO A 124 10.72 -14.51 -6.18
C PRO A 124 10.18 -14.13 -7.57
N PHE A 125 10.20 -15.09 -8.49
CA PHE A 125 9.61 -14.96 -9.83
C PHE A 125 10.27 -13.93 -10.77
N THR A 126 11.36 -13.25 -10.40
CA THR A 126 12.06 -12.31 -11.29
C THR A 126 12.40 -12.93 -12.65
N SER A 127 12.84 -14.19 -12.67
CA SER A 127 13.13 -14.91 -13.91
C SER A 127 11.88 -15.19 -14.75
N LEU A 128 10.73 -15.48 -14.12
CA LEU A 128 9.45 -15.70 -14.79
C LEU A 128 8.92 -14.39 -15.38
N VAL A 129 8.94 -13.31 -14.60
CA VAL A 129 8.53 -11.97 -15.05
C VAL A 129 9.36 -11.53 -16.24
N GLN A 130 10.69 -11.65 -16.17
CA GLN A 130 11.57 -11.34 -17.31
C GLN A 130 11.31 -12.23 -18.52
N LYS A 131 10.94 -13.51 -18.32
CA LYS A 131 10.59 -14.41 -19.43
C LYS A 131 9.31 -13.94 -20.11
N GLU A 132 8.30 -13.56 -19.33
CA GLU A 132 7.03 -13.04 -19.84
C GLU A 132 7.21 -11.69 -20.54
N ILE A 133 7.98 -10.76 -19.97
CA ILE A 133 8.27 -9.49 -20.65
C ILE A 133 8.94 -9.75 -22.01
N ARG A 134 9.87 -10.72 -22.08
CA ARG A 134 10.56 -11.06 -23.33
C ARG A 134 9.68 -11.75 -24.38
N SER A 135 8.60 -12.43 -23.99
CA SER A 135 7.68 -13.01 -24.97
C SER A 135 6.88 -11.92 -25.70
N HIS A 136 6.59 -10.81 -25.02
CA HIS A 136 5.87 -9.66 -25.60
C HIS A 136 6.79 -8.55 -26.13
N ARG A 137 8.03 -8.46 -25.64
CA ARG A 137 9.03 -7.43 -25.99
C ARG A 137 10.42 -8.04 -26.20
N PRO A 138 10.71 -8.61 -27.39
CA PRO A 138 11.99 -9.27 -27.68
C PRO A 138 13.22 -8.35 -27.53
N GLU A 139 13.05 -7.05 -27.74
CA GLU A 139 14.06 -6.01 -27.60
C GLU A 139 14.45 -5.72 -26.15
N TYR A 140 13.66 -6.16 -25.17
CA TYR A 140 13.88 -5.91 -23.74
C TYR A 140 15.31 -6.27 -23.29
N LYS A 141 15.88 -7.38 -23.76
CA LYS A 141 17.23 -7.79 -23.35
C LYS A 141 18.32 -6.85 -23.89
N LYS A 142 18.10 -6.27 -25.07
CA LYS A 142 19.08 -5.42 -25.78
C LYS A 142 18.92 -3.93 -25.44
N SER A 143 17.82 -3.54 -24.81
CA SER A 143 17.53 -2.15 -24.46
C SER A 143 18.41 -1.63 -23.33
N LYS A 144 18.38 -0.31 -23.10
CA LYS A 144 19.14 0.37 -22.04
C LYS A 144 18.69 -0.12 -20.66
N LYS A 145 19.59 -0.11 -19.66
CA LYS A 145 19.27 -0.51 -18.28
C LYS A 145 18.04 0.22 -17.72
N GLY A 146 17.93 1.52 -17.99
CA GLY A 146 16.77 2.33 -17.61
C GLY A 146 15.45 1.77 -18.13
N TYR A 147 15.37 1.50 -19.43
CA TYR A 147 14.20 0.90 -20.06
C TYR A 147 13.83 -0.45 -19.45
N ARG A 148 14.83 -1.31 -19.19
CA ARG A 148 14.60 -2.63 -18.59
C ARG A 148 14.04 -2.57 -17.18
N ILE A 149 14.49 -1.59 -16.38
CA ILE A 149 14.00 -1.38 -15.01
C ILE A 149 12.62 -0.71 -15.04
N ASN A 150 12.39 0.24 -15.94
CA ASN A 150 11.09 0.91 -16.10
C ASN A 150 9.98 -0.02 -16.61
N SER A 151 10.35 -1.04 -17.39
CA SER A 151 9.41 -2.03 -17.95
C SER A 151 9.28 -3.31 -17.13
N PHE A 152 10.02 -3.45 -16.03
CA PHE A 152 9.95 -4.63 -15.14
C PHE A 152 8.74 -4.50 -14.22
#